data_AF-A0A7S3U702-F1
#
_entry.id   AF-A0A7S3U702-F1
#
_cell.length_a   1.000
_cell.length_b   1.000
_cell.length_c   1.000
_cell.angle_alpha   90.00
_cell.angle_beta   90.00
_cell.angle_gamma   90.00
#
_symmetry.space_group_name_H-M   'P 1'
#
loop_
_entity.id
_entity.type
_entity.pdbx_description
1 polymer ?
#
loop_
_entity_poly.entity_id
_entity_poly.type
_entity_poly.pdbx_seq_one_letter_code
_entity_poly.pdbx_strand_id
1 'polypeptide(L)'
;GAGAPSGSSSVGASGPKALVERIAKGDVIPGPDVAKRLVSQCAATKTTAKQLGELICERTRRLYLGLDGGDPADADASMTRLLGLVDALAQQQSDMTKQAVEEIRNGVSEEFLSLRSSAKHKDSAEPMLRRIGLGGKAAEAPAVDLLGG
;
A
#
# COMPACT_ATOMS: atom_id res chain seq x y z
N GLY A 1 3.11 -34.32 -38.62
CA GLY A 1 2.99 -34.68 -37.21
C GLY A 1 3.02 -33.41 -36.39
N ALA A 2 2.06 -33.25 -35.49
CA ALA A 2 1.90 -32.08 -34.63
C ALA A 2 3.01 -31.99 -33.57
N GLY A 3 3.47 -30.77 -33.27
CA GLY A 3 4.32 -30.45 -32.14
C GLY A 3 4.01 -29.02 -31.70
N ALA A 4 3.14 -28.89 -30.70
CA ALA A 4 2.58 -27.64 -30.20
C ALA A 4 3.66 -26.68 -29.64
N PRO A 5 3.42 -25.35 -29.64
CA PRO A 5 4.32 -24.38 -29.04
C PRO A 5 4.35 -24.55 -27.52
N SER A 6 5.56 -24.69 -26.96
CA SER A 6 5.80 -24.58 -25.52
C SER A 6 5.55 -23.14 -25.07
N GLY A 7 4.28 -22.83 -24.83
CA GLY A 7 3.88 -21.69 -24.03
C GLY A 7 4.44 -21.89 -22.62
N SER A 8 5.51 -21.17 -22.30
CA SER A 8 5.88 -20.93 -20.91
C SER A 8 4.78 -20.07 -20.31
N SER A 9 3.73 -20.74 -19.85
CA SER A 9 2.78 -20.16 -18.90
C SER A 9 3.64 -19.75 -17.72
N SER A 10 3.91 -18.45 -17.59
CA SER A 10 4.40 -17.90 -16.34
C SER A 10 3.44 -18.41 -15.29
N VAL A 11 3.92 -19.33 -14.44
CA VAL A 11 3.20 -19.78 -13.26
C VAL A 11 3.07 -18.53 -12.41
N GLY A 12 2.00 -17.77 -12.68
CA GLY A 12 1.80 -16.46 -12.10
C GLY A 12 1.75 -16.66 -10.61
N ALA A 13 2.78 -16.15 -9.92
CA ALA A 13 2.86 -16.20 -8.47
C ALA A 13 1.50 -15.79 -7.93
N SER A 14 0.78 -16.76 -7.36
CA SER A 14 -0.59 -16.59 -6.91
C SER A 14 -0.54 -16.36 -5.42
N GLY A 15 -0.97 -15.20 -4.97
CA GLY A 15 -0.97 -14.86 -3.55
C GLY A 15 -0.90 -13.35 -3.31
N PRO A 16 -1.10 -12.94 -2.04
CA PRO A 16 -1.22 -11.53 -1.68
C PRO A 16 0.04 -10.72 -2.02
N LYS A 17 1.24 -11.28 -1.80
CA LYS A 17 2.51 -10.62 -2.15
C LYS A 17 2.61 -10.30 -3.65
N ALA A 18 2.32 -11.28 -4.51
CA ALA A 18 2.40 -11.10 -5.95
C ALA A 18 1.37 -10.09 -6.48
N LEU A 19 0.18 -10.03 -5.86
CA LEU A 19 -0.82 -9.01 -6.19
C LEU A 19 -0.34 -7.61 -5.79
N VAL A 20 0.26 -7.45 -4.60
CA VAL A 20 0.86 -6.17 -4.16
C VAL A 20 1.98 -5.73 -5.10
N GLU A 21 2.86 -6.64 -5.52
CA GLU A 21 3.94 -6.34 -6.48
C GLU A 21 3.41 -5.87 -7.84
N ARG A 22 2.37 -6.53 -8.36
CA ARG A 22 1.72 -6.13 -9.61
C ARG A 22 1.04 -4.76 -9.52
N ILE A 23 0.43 -4.44 -8.38
CA ILE A 23 -0.14 -3.11 -8.13
C ILE A 23 0.96 -2.06 -8.13
N ALA A 24 2.07 -2.32 -7.42
CA ALA A 24 3.21 -1.41 -7.39
C ALA A 24 3.73 -1.14 -8.81
N LYS A 25 3.91 -2.19 -9.63
CA LYS A 25 4.36 -2.07 -11.04
C LYS A 25 3.36 -1.39 -11.98
N GLY A 26 2.08 -1.28 -11.59
CA GLY A 26 1.03 -0.72 -12.43
C GLY A 26 0.35 -1.74 -13.35
N ASP A 27 0.67 -3.04 -13.22
CA ASP A 27 -0.01 -4.13 -13.94
C ASP A 27 -1.47 -4.31 -13.47
N VAL A 28 -1.80 -3.76 -12.30
CA VAL A 28 -3.13 -3.79 -11.69
C VAL A 28 -3.41 -2.41 -11.10
N ILE A 29 -4.53 -1.81 -11.50
CA ILE A 29 -4.99 -0.54 -10.92
C ILE A 29 -5.71 -0.85 -9.61
N PRO A 30 -5.32 -0.22 -8.48
CA PRO A 30 -5.99 -0.44 -7.20
C PRO A 30 -7.44 0.04 -7.24
N GLY A 31 -8.33 -0.71 -6.59
CA GLY A 31 -9.76 -0.40 -6.49
C GLY A 31 -10.49 -1.39 -5.58
N PRO A 32 -11.80 -1.20 -5.36
CA PRO A 32 -12.58 -2.00 -4.42
C PRO A 32 -12.50 -3.51 -4.72
N ASP A 33 -12.62 -3.90 -5.98
CA ASP A 33 -12.57 -5.30 -6.40
C ASP A 33 -11.19 -5.93 -6.20
N VAL A 34 -10.12 -5.15 -6.42
CA VAL A 34 -8.74 -5.59 -6.19
C VAL A 34 -8.47 -5.77 -4.70
N ALA A 35 -8.96 -4.85 -3.86
CA ALA A 35 -8.88 -4.99 -2.42
C ALA A 35 -9.66 -6.23 -1.93
N LYS A 36 -10.86 -6.50 -2.48
CA LYS A 36 -11.65 -7.69 -2.12
C LYS A 36 -10.88 -8.96 -2.51
N ARG A 37 -10.32 -8.98 -3.71
CA ARG A 37 -9.47 -10.08 -4.19
C ARG A 37 -8.26 -10.29 -3.29
N LEU A 38 -7.61 -9.22 -2.85
CA LEU A 38 -6.45 -9.30 -1.96
C LEU A 38 -6.82 -9.91 -0.60
N VAL A 39 -7.94 -9.48 -0.02
CA VAL A 39 -8.47 -10.06 1.23
C VAL A 39 -8.80 -11.53 1.05
N SER A 40 -9.49 -11.90 -0.04
CA SER A 40 -9.78 -13.31 -0.36
C SER A 40 -8.52 -14.15 -0.53
N GLN A 41 -7.47 -13.60 -1.16
CA GLN A 41 -6.18 -14.29 -1.29
C GLN A 41 -5.50 -14.47 0.06
N CYS A 42 -5.54 -13.45 0.93
CA CYS A 42 -4.98 -13.56 2.27
C CYS A 42 -5.71 -14.63 3.09
N ALA A 43 -7.03 -14.70 3.00
CA ALA A 43 -7.81 -15.75 3.66
C ALA A 43 -7.41 -17.15 3.15
N ALA A 44 -7.27 -17.31 1.83
CA ALA A 44 -6.86 -18.58 1.22
C ALA A 44 -5.43 -19.00 1.61
N THR A 45 -4.50 -18.04 1.75
CA THR A 45 -3.10 -18.31 2.12
C THR A 45 -2.84 -18.22 3.62
N LYS A 46 -3.87 -18.01 4.46
CA LYS A 46 -3.77 -17.77 5.91
C LYS A 46 -2.83 -16.60 6.26
N THR A 47 -2.73 -15.63 5.37
CA THR A 47 -1.96 -14.40 5.61
C THR A 47 -2.71 -13.52 6.60
N THR A 48 -2.06 -13.19 7.71
CA THR A 48 -2.65 -12.35 8.75
C THR A 48 -2.68 -10.88 8.34
N ALA A 49 -3.47 -10.07 9.03
CA ALA A 49 -3.49 -8.62 8.84
C ALA A 49 -2.10 -8.00 9.02
N LYS A 50 -1.35 -8.45 10.03
CA LYS A 50 0.04 -8.03 10.27
C LYS A 50 0.96 -8.36 9.11
N GLN A 51 0.93 -9.60 8.62
CA GLN A 51 1.77 -10.02 7.49
C GLN A 51 1.42 -9.23 6.22
N LEU A 52 0.14 -8.97 5.97
CA LEU A 52 -0.28 -8.13 4.86
C LEU A 52 0.26 -6.70 5.01
N GLY A 53 0.17 -6.14 6.22
CA GLY A 53 0.73 -4.82 6.52
C GLY A 53 2.23 -4.76 6.28
N GLU A 54 2.98 -5.74 6.80
CA GLU A 54 4.43 -5.86 6.61
C GLU A 54 4.82 -5.93 5.12
N LEU A 55 4.08 -6.68 4.30
CA LEU A 55 4.33 -6.77 2.85
C LEU A 55 4.20 -5.40 2.16
N ILE A 56 3.14 -4.66 2.47
CA ILE A 56 2.91 -3.33 1.89
C ILE A 56 3.94 -2.32 2.42
N CYS A 57 4.26 -2.38 3.72
CA CYS A 57 5.27 -1.54 4.36
C CYS A 57 6.67 -1.76 3.76
N GLU A 58 7.10 -3.01 3.64
CA GLU A 58 8.40 -3.34 3.05
C GLU A 58 8.47 -2.83 1.61
N ARG A 59 7.43 -3.07 0.80
CA ARG A 59 7.43 -2.60 -0.59
C ARG A 59 7.49 -1.08 -0.68
N THR A 60 6.72 -0.38 0.16
CA THR A 60 6.69 1.09 0.19
C THR A 60 8.05 1.66 0.60
N ARG A 61 8.70 1.10 1.65
CA ARG A 61 10.05 1.49 2.08
C ARG A 61 11.11 1.30 1.00
N ARG A 62 11.08 0.17 0.31
CA ARG A 62 12.04 -0.12 -0.76
C ARG A 62 11.93 0.87 -1.91
N LEU A 63 10.70 1.26 -2.28
CA LEU A 63 10.45 2.28 -3.29
C LEU A 63 10.96 3.66 -2.82
N TYR A 64 10.62 4.05 -1.60
CA TYR A 64 11.04 5.34 -1.02
C TYR A 64 12.57 5.48 -0.93
N LEU A 65 13.27 4.40 -0.54
CA LEU A 65 14.73 4.37 -0.44
C LEU A 65 15.45 4.12 -1.78
N GLY A 66 14.71 3.96 -2.89
CA GLY A 66 15.29 3.69 -4.21
C GLY A 66 15.96 2.31 -4.35
N LEU A 67 15.66 1.36 -3.46
CA LEU A 67 16.30 0.03 -3.40
C LEU A 67 15.89 -0.91 -4.54
N ASP A 68 14.90 -0.53 -5.35
CA ASP A 68 14.46 -1.26 -6.54
C ASP A 68 15.19 -0.82 -7.83
N GLY A 69 16.09 0.18 -7.76
CA GLY A 69 16.96 0.56 -8.90
C GLY A 69 16.22 1.17 -10.10
N GLY A 70 15.00 1.67 -9.90
CA GLY A 70 14.17 2.31 -10.94
C GLY A 70 14.22 3.84 -10.92
N ASP A 71 13.53 4.47 -11.87
CA ASP A 71 13.39 5.92 -11.93
C ASP A 71 12.60 6.44 -10.71
N PRO A 72 13.02 7.55 -10.08
CA PRO A 72 12.32 8.11 -8.92
C PRO A 72 10.86 8.52 -9.23
N ALA A 73 10.53 8.92 -10.46
CA ALA A 73 9.15 9.22 -10.82
C ALA A 73 8.30 7.94 -10.91
N ASP A 74 8.88 6.82 -11.33
CA ASP A 74 8.22 5.51 -11.28
C ASP A 74 8.03 5.03 -9.84
N ALA A 75 8.95 5.36 -8.93
CA ALA A 75 8.83 5.05 -7.50
C ALA A 75 7.65 5.82 -6.86
N ASP A 76 7.54 7.13 -7.12
CA ASP A 76 6.41 7.97 -6.67
C ASP A 76 5.06 7.45 -7.21
N ALA A 77 5.01 7.10 -8.50
CA ALA A 77 3.82 6.54 -9.11
C ALA A 77 3.43 5.19 -8.48
N SER A 78 4.43 4.34 -8.21
CA SER A 78 4.24 3.04 -7.54
C SER A 78 3.73 3.21 -6.11
N MET A 79 4.31 4.15 -5.35
CA MET A 79 3.86 4.50 -4.01
C MET A 79 2.43 5.06 -4.01
N THR A 80 2.08 5.88 -5.01
CA THR A 80 0.71 6.39 -5.17
C THR A 80 -0.30 5.26 -5.40
N ARG A 81 0.05 4.23 -6.20
CA ARG A 81 -0.80 3.05 -6.38
C ARG A 81 -0.93 2.22 -5.09
N LEU A 82 0.16 2.07 -4.33
CA LEU A 82 0.12 1.40 -3.03
C LEU A 82 -0.76 2.17 -2.04
N LEU A 83 -0.67 3.51 -2.01
CA LEU A 83 -1.57 4.34 -1.22
C LEU A 83 -3.04 4.14 -1.63
N GLY A 84 -3.33 4.06 -2.93
CA GLY A 84 -4.67 3.74 -3.43
C GLY A 84 -5.17 2.35 -3.02
N LEU A 85 -4.28 1.37 -2.91
CA LEU A 85 -4.63 0.05 -2.38
C LEU A 85 -4.99 0.14 -0.88
N VAL A 86 -4.19 0.85 -0.08
CA VAL A 86 -4.44 1.01 1.36
C VAL A 86 -5.75 1.75 1.61
N ASP A 87 -6.02 2.78 0.81
CA ASP A 87 -7.29 3.49 0.81
C ASP A 87 -8.48 2.57 0.48
N ALA A 88 -8.35 1.73 -0.56
CA ALA A 88 -9.38 0.75 -0.91
C ALA A 88 -9.59 -0.32 0.18
N LEU A 89 -8.53 -0.72 0.89
CA LEU A 89 -8.63 -1.62 2.04
C LEU A 89 -9.35 -0.94 3.21
N ALA A 90 -9.04 0.32 3.51
CA ALA A 90 -9.68 1.09 4.58
C ALA A 90 -11.20 1.20 4.38
N GLN A 91 -11.65 1.29 3.12
CA GLN A 91 -13.07 1.35 2.77
C GLN A 91 -13.83 0.03 2.97
N GLN A 92 -13.17 -1.12 3.10
CA GLN A 92 -13.85 -2.42 3.25
C GLN A 92 -14.41 -2.67 4.65
N GLN A 93 -13.92 -1.95 5.66
CA GLN A 93 -14.38 -2.01 7.05
C GLN A 93 -14.37 -3.40 7.73
N SER A 94 -13.69 -4.41 7.15
CA SER A 94 -13.49 -5.71 7.81
C SER A 94 -12.38 -5.64 8.87
N ASP A 95 -12.46 -6.45 9.92
CA ASP A 95 -11.47 -6.47 11.00
C ASP A 95 -10.04 -6.68 10.49
N MET A 96 -9.87 -7.62 9.56
CA MET A 96 -8.58 -7.87 8.91
C MET A 96 -8.05 -6.61 8.21
N THR A 97 -8.89 -5.93 7.44
CA THR A 97 -8.47 -4.71 6.72
C THR A 97 -8.19 -3.54 7.63
N LYS A 98 -8.95 -3.38 8.73
CA LYS A 98 -8.71 -2.33 9.74
C LYS A 98 -7.35 -2.52 10.41
N GLN A 99 -7.06 -3.74 10.88
CA GLN A 99 -5.77 -4.07 11.49
C GLN A 99 -4.62 -3.90 10.49
N ALA A 100 -4.79 -4.36 9.25
CA ALA A 100 -3.74 -4.21 8.23
C ALA A 100 -3.48 -2.72 7.91
N VAL A 101 -4.53 -1.90 7.79
CA VAL A 101 -4.39 -0.46 7.55
C VAL A 101 -3.71 0.23 8.74
N GLU A 102 -4.00 -0.16 9.97
CA GLU A 102 -3.34 0.37 11.17
C GLU A 102 -1.84 0.04 11.18
N GLU A 103 -1.47 -1.22 10.91
CA GLU A 103 -0.08 -1.66 10.77
C GLU A 103 0.65 -0.88 9.67
N ILE A 104 -0.02 -0.66 8.53
CA ILE A 104 0.55 0.11 7.41
C ILE A 104 0.75 1.57 7.77
N ARG A 105 -0.25 2.17 8.41
CA ARG A 105 -0.18 3.56 8.89
C ARG A 105 0.99 3.75 9.84
N ASN A 106 1.17 2.84 10.79
CA ASN A 106 2.27 2.91 11.76
C ASN A 106 3.63 2.61 11.11
N GLY A 107 3.65 1.73 10.12
CA GLY A 107 4.88 1.25 9.50
C GLY A 107 5.46 2.14 8.41
N VAL A 108 4.64 2.88 7.65
CA VAL A 108 5.10 3.69 6.50
C VAL A 108 4.46 5.07 6.37
N SER A 109 4.15 5.69 7.52
CA SER A 109 3.54 7.02 7.56
C SER A 109 4.40 8.08 6.89
N GLU A 110 5.71 8.10 7.16
CA GLU A 110 6.64 9.11 6.63
C GLU A 110 6.79 9.00 5.10
N GLU A 111 6.90 7.77 4.60
CA GLU A 111 7.03 7.47 3.17
C GLU A 111 5.77 7.90 2.42
N PHE A 112 4.57 7.60 2.94
CA PHE A 112 3.34 8.06 2.33
C PHE A 112 3.13 9.58 2.44
N LEU A 113 3.59 10.21 3.53
CA LEU A 113 3.57 11.67 3.68
C LEU A 113 4.49 12.37 2.68
N SER A 114 5.58 11.73 2.25
CA SER A 114 6.49 12.28 1.24
C SER A 114 5.79 12.56 -0.11
N LEU A 115 4.72 11.81 -0.43
CA LEU A 115 3.89 12.04 -1.62
C LEU A 115 3.20 13.42 -1.61
N ARG A 116 3.00 14.05 -0.44
CA ARG A 116 2.47 15.43 -0.36
C ARG A 116 3.42 16.47 -0.92
N SER A 117 4.71 16.15 -0.95
CA SER A 117 5.76 17.00 -1.54
C SER A 117 5.90 16.76 -3.05
N SER A 118 5.28 15.72 -3.60
CA SER A 118 5.37 15.39 -5.02
C SER A 118 4.39 16.24 -5.85
N ALA A 119 4.93 17.12 -6.70
CA ALA A 119 4.14 18.04 -7.53
C ALA A 119 3.17 17.35 -8.49
N LYS A 120 3.40 16.07 -8.82
CA LYS A 120 2.55 15.28 -9.74
C LYS A 120 1.48 14.47 -9.03
N HIS A 121 1.72 14.08 -7.78
CA HIS A 121 0.90 13.08 -7.10
C HIS A 121 0.13 13.64 -5.90
N LYS A 122 0.47 14.84 -5.42
CA LYS A 122 -0.14 15.49 -4.26
C LYS A 122 -1.68 15.53 -4.32
N ASP A 123 -2.26 16.00 -5.42
CA ASP A 123 -3.73 16.18 -5.53
C ASP A 123 -4.50 14.87 -5.41
N SER A 124 -3.92 13.77 -5.89
CA SER A 124 -4.48 12.43 -5.74
C SER A 124 -4.17 11.81 -4.38
N ALA A 125 -2.95 12.03 -3.86
CA ALA A 125 -2.49 11.45 -2.59
C ALA A 125 -3.18 12.06 -1.37
N GLU A 126 -3.41 13.37 -1.35
CA GLU A 126 -3.96 14.07 -0.19
C GLU A 126 -5.33 13.54 0.30
N PRO A 127 -6.35 13.33 -0.56
CA PRO A 127 -7.63 12.75 -0.11
C PRO A 127 -7.47 11.32 0.39
N MET A 128 -6.60 10.51 -0.21
CA MET A 128 -6.32 9.14 0.23
C MET A 128 -5.64 9.14 1.61
N LEU A 129 -4.61 9.97 1.80
CA LEU A 129 -3.92 10.15 3.09
C LEU A 129 -4.90 10.56 4.19
N ARG A 130 -5.84 11.48 3.91
CA ARG A 130 -6.86 11.88 4.89
C ARG A 130 -7.76 10.71 5.31
N ARG A 131 -8.25 9.92 4.34
CA ARG A 131 -9.13 8.77 4.63
C ARG A 131 -8.44 7.67 5.44
N ILE A 132 -7.14 7.47 5.26
CA ILE A 132 -6.36 6.51 6.05
C ILE A 132 -5.78 7.10 7.35
N GLY A 133 -6.14 8.35 7.70
CA GLY A 133 -5.72 8.99 8.95
C GLY A 133 -4.31 9.58 8.96
N LEU A 134 -3.67 9.73 7.79
CA LEU A 134 -2.34 10.36 7.62
C LEU A 134 -2.41 11.80 7.09
N GLY A 135 -3.59 12.31 6.73
CA GLY A 135 -3.74 13.63 6.11
C GLY A 135 -3.62 14.85 7.03
N GLY A 136 -3.39 14.64 8.32
CA GLY A 136 -3.25 15.68 9.34
C GLY A 136 -4.58 16.33 9.75
N LYS A 137 -4.96 16.16 11.02
CA LYS A 137 -4.76 17.29 11.94
C LYS A 137 -3.35 17.06 12.48
N ALA A 138 -2.56 18.11 12.69
CA ALA A 138 -1.31 17.99 13.43
C ALA A 138 -1.53 17.07 14.63
N ALA A 139 -0.50 16.34 15.04
CA ALA A 139 -0.46 15.89 16.41
C ALA A 139 -0.96 17.05 17.29
N GLU A 140 -2.14 16.91 17.89
CA GLU A 140 -2.24 17.30 19.28
C GLU A 140 -1.15 16.43 19.92
N ALA A 141 0.07 16.97 19.95
CA ALA A 141 0.97 16.70 21.04
C ALA A 141 0.07 16.74 22.27
N PRO A 142 0.03 15.70 23.13
CA PRO A 142 -0.68 15.85 24.39
C PRO A 142 -0.14 17.15 24.97
N ALA A 143 -1.03 18.12 25.13
CA ALA A 143 -0.70 19.36 25.81
C ALA A 143 -0.22 18.89 27.18
N VAL A 144 1.10 18.83 27.32
CA VAL A 144 1.74 18.75 28.61
C VAL A 144 1.36 20.07 29.24
N ASP A 145 0.27 20.02 29.99
CA ASP A 145 -0.10 21.00 30.99
C ASP A 145 1.04 20.98 32.01
N LEU A 146 2.13 21.66 31.65
CA LEU A 146 3.23 22.00 32.53
C LEU A 146 2.78 23.24 33.31
N LEU A 147 1.93 22.97 34.29
CA LEU A 147 1.92 23.54 35.63
C LEU A 147 2.68 24.87 35.83
N GLY A 148 1.92 25.90 36.20
CA GLY A 148 2.20 26.76 37.36
C GLY A 148 3.52 27.55 37.41
N GLY A 149 3.39 28.88 37.29
CA GLY A 149 4.37 29.89 37.69
C GLY A 149 3.76 31.28 37.68
#